data_AF-A0A2R6DB07-F1
#
_entry.id   AF-A0A2R6DB07-F1
#
_cell.length_a   1.000
_cell.length_b   1.000
_cell.length_c   1.000
_cell.angle_alpha   90.00
_cell.angle_beta   90.00
_cell.angle_gamma   90.00
#
_symmetry.space_group_name_H-M   'P 1'
#
loop_
_entity.id
_entity.type
_entity.pdbx_description
1 polymer ?
#
loop_
_entity_poly.entity_id
_entity_poly.type
_entity_poly.pdbx_seq_one_letter_code
_entity_poly.pdbx_strand_id
1 'polypeptide(L)' 'MEDVGGPDLEEGQEVEFDIEQAEKGPRATNLERL' A
#
# COMPACT_ATOMS: atom_id res chain seq x y z
N MET A 1 12.20 -5.63 2.92
CA MET A 1 10.75 -5.75 3.20
C MET A 1 10.27 -6.64 2.09
N GLU A 2 9.80 -7.85 2.39
CA GLU A 2 9.34 -8.78 1.36
C GLU A 2 8.15 -8.09 0.68
N ASP A 3 8.35 -7.73 -0.59
CA ASP A 3 7.33 -7.08 -1.41
C ASP A 3 6.04 -7.86 -1.31
N VAL A 4 4.92 -7.13 -1.24
CA VAL A 4 3.57 -7.66 -1.36
C VAL A 4 3.47 -8.56 -2.60
N GLY A 5 3.75 -9.86 -2.45
CA GLY A 5 4.23 -10.83 -3.45
C GLY A 5 3.58 -10.85 -4.84
N GLY A 6 3.70 -9.76 -5.57
CA GLY A 6 3.02 -9.46 -6.83
C GLY A 6 3.72 -8.32 -7.55
N PRO A 7 3.25 -7.96 -8.75
CA PRO A 7 3.87 -6.92 -9.56
C PRO A 7 3.85 -5.57 -8.83
N ASP A 8 4.81 -4.71 -9.15
CA ASP A 8 4.84 -3.32 -8.70
C ASP A 8 3.53 -2.61 -9.02
N LEU A 9 3.20 -1.58 -8.23
CA LEU A 9 2.10 -0.68 -8.56
C LEU A 9 2.53 0.30 -9.65
N GLU A 10 1.64 0.56 -10.59
CA GLU A 10 1.85 1.55 -11.64
C GLU A 10 1.06 2.84 -11.35
N GLU A 11 1.52 3.96 -11.90
CA GLU A 11 0.81 5.23 -11.77
C GLU A 11 -0.59 5.14 -12.41
N GLY A 12 -1.60 5.61 -11.67
CA GLY A 12 -2.99 5.56 -12.10
C GLY A 12 -3.72 4.26 -11.77
N GLN A 13 -3.05 3.29 -11.13
CA GLN A 13 -3.70 2.07 -10.65
C GLN A 13 -4.60 2.36 -9.44
N GLU A 14 -5.84 1.89 -9.50
CA GLU A 14 -6.78 1.95 -8.37
C GLU A 14 -6.46 0.85 -7.35
N VAL A 15 -6.42 1.23 -6.08
CA VAL A 15 -6.11 0.34 -4.95
C VAL A 15 -6.95 0.71 -3.74
N GLU A 16 -7.21 -0.28 -2.88
CA GLU A 16 -7.77 -0.10 -1.55
C GLU A 16 -6.68 -0.33 -0.50
N PHE A 17 -6.68 0.45 0.58
CA PHE A 17 -5.71 0.35 1.66
C PHE A 17 -6.26 0.98 2.94
N ASP A 18 -5.67 0.58 4.07
CA ASP A 18 -5.92 1.18 5.38
C ASP A 18 -4.84 2.22 5.73
N ILE A 19 -5.19 3.23 6.52
CA ILE A 19 -4.24 4.21 7.07
C ILE A 19 -3.91 3.86 8.52
N GLU A 20 -2.62 3.72 8.83
CA GLU A 20 -2.14 3.66 10.22
C GLU A 20 -1.26 4.87 10.56
N GLN A 21 -1.28 5.30 11.82
CA GLN A 21 -0.36 6.33 12.34
C GLN A 21 0.94 5.68 12.81
N ALA A 22 2.07 6.08 12.23
CA ALA A 22 3.40 5.59 12.58
C ALA A 22 4.32 6.73 13.05
N GLU A 23 5.52 6.37 13.54
CA GLU A 23 6.51 7.32 14.09
C GLU A 23 6.88 8.44 13.09
N LYS A 24 6.84 8.14 11.79
CA LYS A 24 7.17 9.09 10.71
C LYS A 24 5.92 9.65 10.00
N GLY A 25 4.76 9.57 10.65
CA GLY A 25 3.47 10.01 10.11
C GLY A 25 2.62 8.86 9.58
N PRO A 26 1.47 9.17 8.97
CA PRO A 26 0.54 8.17 8.45
C PRO A 26 1.15 7.40 7.28
N ARG A 27 0.89 6.09 7.22
CA ARG A 27 1.28 5.22 6.10
C ARG A 27 0.13 4.27 5.72
N ALA A 28 0.20 3.76 4.49
CA ALA A 28 -0.73 2.74 4.01
C ALA A 28 -0.36 1.35 4.54
N THR A 29 -1.38 0.53 4.82
CA THR A 29 -1.26 -0.89 5.17
C THR A 29 -2.38 -1.69 4.51
N ASN A 30 -2.31 -3.02 4.53
CA ASN A 30 -3.31 -3.92 3.94
C ASN A 30 -3.70 -3.57 2.49
N LEU A 31 -2.70 -3.39 1.62
CA LEU A 31 -2.96 -2.96 0.24
C LEU A 31 -3.62 -4.06 -0.60
N GLU A 32 -4.74 -3.72 -1.23
CA GLU A 32 -5.49 -4.56 -2.17
C GLU A 32 -5.57 -3.88 -3.55
N ARG A 33 -5.45 -4.67 -4.61
CA ARG A 33 -5.57 -4.20 -6.01
C ARG A 33 -7.02 -4.43 -6.47
N LEU A 34 -7.64 -3.41 -7.05
CA LEU A 34 -9.03 -3.46 -7.56
C LEU A 34 -9.12 -4.05 -8.98
#